data_AF-A0A960T1I4-F1
#
_entry.id   AF-A0A960T1I4-F1
#
_cell.length_a   1.000
_cell.length_b   1.000
_cell.length_c   1.000
_cell.angle_alpha   90.00
_cell.angle_beta   90.00
_cell.angle_gamma   90.00
#
_symmetry.space_group_name_H-M   'P 1'
#
loop_
_entity.id
_entity.type
_entity.pdbx_description
1 polymer ?
#
loop_
_entity_poly.entity_id
_entity_poly.type
_entity_poly.pdbx_seq_one_letter_code
_entity_poly.pdbx_strand_id
1 'polypeptide(L)'
;ETETDTGTRFLTRFNPKAHHVDFYDLSGPERDALPYEVRIEPLVSWKNRSLEVSTNGNAFFGGGLNAQYGSPFVITHSVPREPIVSLGALQHSMANGFERFKPTWGYAALTCREPLLPQVSHAIGNSMALPMIPPDRTTSQVAGPRPLADHSFLANLGLWDDWFFSGIASQNRFSSGGNLAQRNVALAFFTGERDLPVARYRPETDGEDARSLALSFFRGTIASDTGIDEVASHIRVDGMFNVNSTSVEAWKTVLGSLKDRPTAVSDGSGAESVSRDNGAVPVANLFNPRDAIADHSSLSDISTPEQWIGRRTLTDDEIQSLAEALVKEIRKRGPFLSLADFVNRRVGNNKELARCGALQAALDSDEVEINREHLSSNRAVSDLVAGRFAFPEAEQGALAQGSPGYVKQGDILTPIAPILSARSDSFLIRAYGESVDGAGNVIAQAWCEAVVSRNRNFVDPADEATTPIDNLNREANRIFGRRFDLVSFRWLNPSEI
;
A
#
# COMPACT_ATOMS: atom_id res chain seq x y z
N GLU A 1 16.34 20.18 30.70
CA GLU A 1 15.87 19.43 29.53
C GLU A 1 14.47 18.94 29.84
N THR A 2 13.45 19.35 29.10
CA THR A 2 12.08 18.85 29.27
C THR A 2 11.93 17.52 28.53
N GLU A 3 11.25 16.53 29.09
CA GLU A 3 10.99 15.25 28.41
C GLU A 3 10.01 15.44 27.23
N THR A 4 9.96 14.45 26.33
CA THR A 4 8.86 14.34 25.36
C THR A 4 7.71 13.57 26.01
N ASP A 5 6.57 14.20 26.21
CA ASP A 5 5.41 13.61 26.89
C ASP A 5 4.41 12.95 25.91
N THR A 6 4.88 12.45 24.77
CA THR A 6 4.00 11.85 23.77
C THR A 6 3.55 10.44 24.17
N GLY A 7 4.26 9.72 25.02
CA GLY A 7 4.03 8.28 25.27
C GLY A 7 4.57 7.40 24.13
N THR A 8 4.84 6.13 24.44
CA THR A 8 5.61 5.20 23.59
C THR A 8 4.92 4.93 22.25
N ARG A 9 5.47 5.46 21.16
CA ARG A 9 4.91 5.41 19.77
C ARG A 9 5.88 4.87 18.73
N PHE A 10 6.80 4.02 19.16
CA PHE A 10 8.05 3.71 18.46
C PHE A 10 7.86 3.29 16.98
N LEU A 11 6.85 2.51 16.63
CA LEU A 11 6.80 1.86 15.31
C LEU A 11 6.21 2.69 14.17
N THR A 12 5.46 3.76 14.46
CA THR A 12 4.88 4.61 13.40
C THR A 12 5.78 5.78 13.02
N ARG A 13 6.53 6.32 13.98
CA ARG A 13 7.36 7.52 13.82
C ARG A 13 8.83 7.21 13.61
N PHE A 14 9.32 6.08 14.11
CA PHE A 14 10.71 5.69 13.93
C PHE A 14 10.91 4.87 12.67
N ASN A 15 11.64 5.43 11.72
CA ASN A 15 12.24 4.64 10.65
C ASN A 15 13.66 4.21 11.07
N PRO A 16 13.91 2.94 11.41
CA PRO A 16 15.23 2.47 11.83
C PRO A 16 16.29 2.60 10.74
N LYS A 17 15.90 2.91 9.49
CA LYS A 17 16.82 3.14 8.37
C LYS A 17 17.24 4.60 8.22
N ALA A 18 16.69 5.52 9.02
CA ALA A 18 17.13 6.90 9.03
C ALA A 18 18.57 7.01 9.54
N HIS A 19 19.46 7.53 8.70
CA HIS A 19 20.91 7.54 8.96
C HIS A 19 21.37 8.62 9.96
N HIS A 20 20.55 9.65 10.18
CA HIS A 20 20.85 10.77 11.04
C HIS A 20 19.56 11.48 11.47
N VAL A 21 19.63 12.19 12.57
CA VAL A 21 18.56 13.05 13.12
C VAL A 21 19.23 14.29 13.69
N ASP A 22 18.70 15.47 13.37
CA ASP A 22 19.15 16.73 13.97
C ASP A 22 18.77 16.72 15.46
N PHE A 23 19.78 16.77 16.34
CA PHE A 23 19.62 16.73 17.80
C PHE A 23 19.91 18.08 18.47
N TYR A 24 20.25 19.13 17.73
CA TYR A 24 20.84 20.33 18.32
C TYR A 24 19.78 21.40 18.60
N ASP A 25 19.77 21.88 19.85
CA ASP A 25 18.98 23.04 20.33
C ASP A 25 17.48 22.99 19.97
N LEU A 26 16.88 21.81 20.06
CA LEU A 26 15.48 21.61 19.69
C LEU A 26 14.52 22.23 20.73
N SER A 27 13.63 23.10 20.25
CA SER A 27 12.46 23.56 20.99
C SER A 27 11.54 22.39 21.36
N GLY A 28 10.59 22.62 22.27
CA GLY A 28 9.59 21.60 22.63
C GLY A 28 8.83 21.03 21.42
N PRO A 29 8.24 21.88 20.56
CA PRO A 29 7.55 21.43 19.35
C PRO A 29 8.43 20.66 18.37
N GLU A 30 9.72 20.99 18.27
CA GLU A 30 10.66 20.26 17.40
C GLU A 30 11.00 18.88 17.96
N ARG A 31 11.01 18.71 19.29
CA ARG A 31 11.18 17.40 19.92
C ARG A 31 9.98 16.49 19.71
N ASP A 32 8.76 17.04 19.68
CA ASP A 32 7.55 16.26 19.38
C ASP A 32 7.51 15.75 17.92
N ALA A 33 8.32 16.35 17.05
CA ALA A 33 8.52 15.95 15.66
C ALA A 33 9.42 14.73 15.48
N LEU A 34 10.18 14.41 16.53
CA LEU A 34 11.22 13.41 16.43
C LEU A 34 10.61 12.02 16.28
N PRO A 35 11.35 11.13 15.58
CA PRO A 35 10.93 9.75 15.40
C PRO A 35 10.94 8.92 16.70
N TYR A 36 11.56 9.41 17.78
CA TYR A 36 11.71 8.71 19.06
C TYR A 36 11.28 9.61 20.22
N GLU A 37 10.92 8.95 21.32
CA GLU A 37 10.60 9.58 22.59
C GLU A 37 11.82 9.46 23.53
N VAL A 38 12.12 10.53 24.25
CA VAL A 38 13.12 10.53 25.32
C VAL A 38 12.39 10.71 26.65
N ARG A 39 12.49 9.68 27.49
CA ARG A 39 11.95 9.66 28.86
C ARG A 39 13.09 9.51 29.86
N ILE A 40 13.08 10.30 30.93
CA ILE A 40 14.09 10.26 31.98
C ILE A 40 13.41 9.79 33.26
N GLU A 41 13.60 8.51 33.61
CA GLU A 41 13.00 7.94 34.80
C GLU A 41 14.00 7.96 35.97
N PRO A 42 13.60 8.43 37.17
CA PRO A 42 14.45 8.34 38.35
C PRO A 42 14.65 6.87 38.74
N LEU A 43 15.91 6.43 38.82
CA LEU A 43 16.24 5.09 39.28
C LEU A 43 15.99 4.99 40.79
N VAL A 44 14.80 4.51 41.18
CA VAL A 44 14.43 4.36 42.60
C VAL A 44 15.07 3.13 43.26
N SER A 45 15.55 2.15 42.49
CA SER A 45 16.28 0.97 42.97
C SER A 45 16.98 0.23 41.83
N TRP A 46 18.12 -0.40 42.10
CA TRP A 46 18.78 -1.32 41.15
C TRP A 46 17.93 -2.54 40.77
N LYS A 47 16.84 -2.82 41.50
CA LYS A 47 15.87 -3.89 41.21
C LYS A 47 14.63 -3.41 40.46
N ASN A 48 14.39 -2.10 40.38
CA ASN A 48 13.24 -1.52 39.68
C ASN A 48 13.70 -0.99 38.31
N ARG A 49 14.32 -1.87 37.51
CA ARG A 49 14.81 -1.51 36.18
C ARG A 49 13.64 -1.64 35.22
N SER A 50 13.33 -0.56 34.50
CA SER A 50 12.41 -0.60 33.36
C SER A 50 13.00 -1.38 32.18
N LEU A 51 14.27 -1.78 32.25
CA LEU A 51 15.03 -2.42 31.17
C LEU A 51 15.73 -3.68 31.70
N GLU A 52 15.33 -4.83 31.19
CA GLU A 52 15.92 -6.13 31.50
C GLU A 52 16.67 -6.70 30.30
N VAL A 53 17.50 -7.71 30.57
CA VAL A 53 18.31 -8.39 29.57
C VAL A 53 18.16 -9.89 29.79
N SER A 54 18.00 -10.65 28.71
CA SER A 54 17.92 -12.10 28.76
C SER A 54 19.25 -12.72 29.20
N THR A 55 19.25 -14.01 29.51
CA THR A 55 20.46 -14.76 29.88
C THR A 55 21.55 -14.74 28.81
N ASN A 56 21.18 -14.47 27.55
CA ASN A 56 22.09 -14.40 26.41
C ASN A 56 22.57 -12.97 26.10
N GLY A 57 22.19 -11.98 26.92
CA GLY A 57 22.58 -10.59 26.71
C GLY A 57 21.66 -9.79 25.78
N ASN A 58 20.52 -10.35 25.35
CA ASN A 58 19.57 -9.64 24.47
C ASN A 58 18.63 -8.76 25.29
N ALA A 59 18.41 -7.52 24.86
CA ALA A 59 17.36 -6.66 25.41
C ALA A 59 15.97 -7.12 24.93
N PHE A 60 14.94 -6.76 25.70
CA PHE A 60 13.54 -7.05 25.37
C PHE A 60 12.88 -5.85 24.68
N PHE A 61 12.04 -6.12 23.69
CA PHE A 61 11.28 -5.12 22.91
C PHE A 61 9.87 -5.63 22.58
N GLY A 62 9.04 -4.80 21.93
CA GLY A 62 7.67 -5.16 21.56
C GLY A 62 6.70 -4.81 22.68
N GLY A 63 6.17 -5.82 23.38
CA GLY A 63 5.18 -5.62 24.43
C GLY A 63 5.71 -5.00 25.72
N GLY A 64 7.03 -4.98 25.89
CA GLY A 64 7.70 -4.31 26.99
C GLY A 64 9.22 -4.38 26.87
N LEU A 65 9.89 -3.73 27.81
CA LEU A 65 11.35 -3.71 27.92
C LEU A 65 11.87 -4.69 29.00
N ASN A 66 11.02 -5.62 29.44
CA ASN A 66 11.31 -6.64 30.45
C ASN A 66 10.97 -8.05 29.96
N ALA A 67 11.39 -9.08 30.68
CA ALA A 67 11.19 -10.48 30.32
C ALA A 67 9.72 -10.94 30.43
N GLN A 68 8.88 -10.21 31.16
CA GLN A 68 7.47 -10.56 31.36
C GLN A 68 6.63 -10.21 30.12
N TYR A 69 6.86 -9.04 29.52
CA TYR A 69 6.03 -8.52 28.44
C TYR A 69 6.77 -8.35 27.11
N GLY A 70 8.10 -8.32 27.13
CA GLY A 70 8.89 -8.10 25.94
C GLY A 70 9.39 -9.38 25.30
N SER A 71 9.67 -9.30 24.00
CA SER A 71 10.34 -10.34 23.22
C SER A 71 11.80 -9.96 22.97
N PRO A 72 12.76 -10.91 23.10
CA PRO A 72 14.15 -10.67 22.72
C PRO A 72 14.36 -10.61 21.19
N PHE A 73 13.33 -10.93 20.41
CA PHE A 73 13.34 -10.88 18.94
C PHE A 73 12.04 -10.25 18.43
N VAL A 74 12.16 -9.09 17.77
CA VAL A 74 11.06 -8.39 17.12
C VAL A 74 11.49 -8.02 15.71
N ILE A 75 10.63 -8.26 14.72
CA ILE A 75 10.90 -7.90 13.33
C ILE A 75 9.92 -6.79 12.95
N THR A 76 10.42 -5.58 12.72
CA THR A 76 9.56 -4.43 12.38
C THR A 76 9.57 -4.11 10.89
N HIS A 77 10.57 -4.59 10.16
CA HIS A 77 10.77 -4.31 8.75
C HIS A 77 11.36 -5.55 8.08
N SER A 78 10.92 -5.80 6.85
CA SER A 78 11.45 -6.85 5.98
C SER A 78 11.96 -6.25 4.67
N VAL A 79 12.89 -6.95 4.03
CA VAL A 79 13.34 -6.64 2.67
C VAL A 79 12.70 -7.68 1.74
N PRO A 80 12.06 -7.27 0.62
CA PRO A 80 11.53 -8.22 -0.34
C PRO A 80 12.64 -9.16 -0.83
N ARG A 81 12.43 -10.46 -0.69
CA ARG A 81 13.35 -11.50 -1.18
C ARG A 81 12.87 -12.17 -2.47
N GLU A 82 11.57 -12.09 -2.71
CA GLU A 82 10.88 -12.56 -3.90
C GLU A 82 10.66 -11.41 -4.89
N PRO A 83 10.34 -11.70 -6.18
CA PRO A 83 9.90 -10.69 -7.12
C PRO A 83 8.79 -9.81 -6.53
N ILE A 84 9.04 -8.50 -6.49
CA ILE A 84 8.05 -7.53 -6.06
C ILE A 84 6.97 -7.45 -7.14
N VAL A 85 5.71 -7.50 -6.72
CA VAL A 85 4.55 -7.47 -7.62
C VAL A 85 3.68 -6.24 -7.45
N SER A 86 3.87 -5.45 -6.39
CA SER A 86 3.08 -4.26 -6.10
C SER A 86 3.87 -3.22 -5.30
N LEU A 87 3.40 -1.96 -5.35
CA LEU A 87 3.99 -0.87 -4.56
C LEU A 87 3.80 -1.07 -3.05
N GLY A 88 2.74 -1.76 -2.62
CA GLY A 88 2.50 -2.06 -1.20
C GLY A 88 3.66 -2.82 -0.55
N ALA A 89 4.36 -3.65 -1.33
CA ALA A 89 5.55 -4.36 -0.84
C ALA A 89 6.74 -3.43 -0.51
N LEU A 90 6.69 -2.15 -0.91
CA LEU A 90 7.68 -1.16 -0.50
C LEU A 90 7.34 -0.45 0.80
N GLN A 91 6.30 -0.86 1.54
CA GLN A 91 5.94 -0.21 2.80
C GLN A 91 7.13 -0.10 3.77
N HIS A 92 7.99 -1.12 3.87
CA HIS A 92 9.17 -1.09 4.74
C HIS A 92 10.36 -0.28 4.21
N SER A 93 10.24 0.38 3.06
CA SER A 93 11.29 1.22 2.50
C SER A 93 11.38 2.59 3.21
N MET A 94 12.52 3.27 3.06
CA MET A 94 12.68 4.64 3.53
C MET A 94 12.19 5.59 2.44
N ALA A 95 10.96 6.09 2.57
CA ALA A 95 10.38 7.08 1.66
C ALA A 95 10.27 8.49 2.29
N ASN A 96 11.08 8.76 3.32
CA ASN A 96 11.18 10.10 3.90
C ASN A 96 11.92 11.03 2.93
N GLY A 97 11.39 12.24 2.71
CA GLY A 97 12.09 13.29 1.97
C GLY A 97 13.35 13.75 2.69
N PHE A 98 14.26 14.42 1.98
CA PHE A 98 15.53 14.88 2.54
C PHE A 98 15.76 16.36 2.30
N GLU A 99 16.25 17.06 3.31
CA GLU A 99 16.82 18.40 3.17
C GLU A 99 18.33 18.32 2.98
N ARG A 100 18.88 19.24 2.21
CA ARG A 100 20.33 19.44 2.10
C ARG A 100 20.70 20.71 2.85
N PHE A 101 21.13 20.56 4.10
CA PHE A 101 21.64 21.71 4.86
C PHE A 101 22.99 22.18 4.31
N LYS A 102 23.20 23.50 4.30
CA LYS A 102 24.52 24.06 4.07
C LYS A 102 25.39 23.73 5.29
N PRO A 103 26.67 23.33 5.11
CA PRO A 103 27.52 23.02 6.25
C PRO A 103 27.65 24.22 7.18
N THR A 104 27.32 24.04 8.46
CA THR A 104 27.49 25.04 9.50
C THR A 104 28.93 25.00 10.01
N TRP A 105 29.61 26.15 10.02
CA TRP A 105 30.99 26.25 10.51
C TRP A 105 31.07 25.84 11.99
N GLY A 106 31.98 24.94 12.34
CA GLY A 106 32.14 24.39 13.70
C GLY A 106 31.39 23.07 13.96
N TYR A 107 30.48 22.67 13.07
CA TYR A 107 29.90 21.33 13.04
C TYR A 107 30.67 20.48 12.04
N ALA A 108 30.89 19.20 12.33
CA ALA A 108 31.54 18.29 11.38
C ALA A 108 30.76 18.35 10.06
N ALA A 109 31.37 18.93 9.02
CA ALA A 109 30.79 19.13 7.71
C ALA A 109 30.65 17.79 6.99
N LEU A 110 29.69 16.99 7.41
CA LEU A 110 29.17 15.92 6.60
C LEU A 110 28.09 16.56 5.72
N THR A 111 28.13 16.27 4.42
CA THR A 111 27.03 16.55 3.49
C THR A 111 25.81 15.69 3.84
N CYS A 112 25.31 15.82 5.07
CA CYS A 112 24.20 15.05 5.60
C CYS A 112 22.94 15.50 4.88
N ARG A 113 22.38 14.60 4.07
CA ARG A 113 20.98 14.66 3.71
C ARG A 113 20.20 14.28 4.97
N GLU A 114 19.68 15.27 5.66
CA GLU A 114 18.88 15.01 6.85
C GLU A 114 17.45 14.69 6.42
N PRO A 115 16.87 13.59 6.91
CA PRO A 115 15.48 13.29 6.60
C PRO A 115 14.58 14.36 7.20
N LEU A 116 13.67 14.86 6.37
CA LEU A 116 12.65 15.83 6.75
C LEU A 116 11.74 15.27 7.85
N LEU A 117 11.31 16.14 8.75
CA LEU A 117 10.40 15.81 9.84
C LEU A 117 8.92 15.97 9.42
N PRO A 118 7.97 15.43 10.20
CA PRO A 118 8.21 14.29 11.08
C PRO A 118 8.55 13.07 10.23
N GLN A 119 9.47 12.23 10.72
CA GLN A 119 9.77 10.99 10.03
C GLN A 119 8.61 10.01 10.18
N VAL A 120 8.46 9.16 9.17
CA VAL A 120 7.47 8.10 9.17
C VAL A 120 8.11 6.76 8.82
N SER A 121 7.53 5.72 9.39
CA SER A 121 7.70 4.35 8.92
C SER A 121 6.49 3.92 8.09
N HIS A 122 6.63 2.84 7.31
CA HIS A 122 5.53 2.25 6.52
C HIS A 122 4.88 3.22 5.51
N ALA A 123 5.67 4.14 4.95
CA ALA A 123 5.14 5.29 4.22
C ALA A 123 4.32 4.92 2.97
N ILE A 124 4.84 4.00 2.16
CA ILE A 124 4.25 3.62 0.86
C ILE A 124 3.11 2.63 1.08
N GLY A 125 1.96 2.91 0.47
CA GLY A 125 0.74 2.12 0.59
C GLY A 125 -0.09 2.42 1.84
N ASN A 126 0.45 3.18 2.80
CA ASN A 126 -0.30 3.73 3.92
C ASN A 126 -0.39 5.25 3.80
N SER A 127 -1.33 5.89 4.49
CA SER A 127 -1.51 7.35 4.41
C SER A 127 -1.99 7.93 5.73
N MET A 128 -1.23 7.69 6.79
CA MET A 128 -1.55 8.23 8.11
C MET A 128 -1.19 9.71 8.19
N ALA A 129 -2.11 10.51 8.72
CA ALA A 129 -1.85 11.91 8.99
C ALA A 129 -0.79 12.09 10.07
N LEU A 130 -0.08 13.22 9.98
CA LEU A 130 0.95 13.60 10.93
C LEU A 130 0.43 14.76 11.78
N PRO A 131 0.52 14.70 13.11
CA PRO A 131 -0.12 15.67 13.99
C PRO A 131 0.47 17.08 13.88
N MET A 132 1.69 17.18 13.37
CA MET A 132 2.38 18.45 13.18
C MET A 132 1.95 19.20 11.91
N ILE A 133 1.27 18.50 11.01
CA ILE A 133 0.83 19.05 9.73
C ILE A 133 -0.68 19.27 9.83
N PRO A 134 -1.19 20.47 9.51
CA PRO A 134 -2.62 20.73 9.48
C PRO A 134 -3.38 19.72 8.60
N PRO A 135 -4.63 19.36 8.92
CA PRO A 135 -5.38 18.33 8.20
C PRO A 135 -5.62 18.67 6.71
N ASP A 136 -5.64 19.97 6.39
CA ASP A 136 -5.82 20.56 5.07
C ASP A 136 -4.51 20.80 4.30
N ARG A 137 -3.37 20.28 4.79
CA ARG A 137 -2.06 20.42 4.15
C ARG A 137 -1.31 19.11 4.08
N THR A 138 -0.32 19.08 3.18
CA THR A 138 0.64 17.98 3.00
C THR A 138 2.07 18.41 3.32
N THR A 139 2.28 19.70 3.58
CA THR A 139 3.55 20.27 4.03
C THR A 139 3.26 21.34 5.09
N SER A 140 4.24 21.56 5.95
CA SER A 140 4.19 22.61 6.97
C SER A 140 5.62 23.09 7.27
N GLN A 141 5.80 23.88 8.30
CA GLN A 141 7.11 24.33 8.75
C GLN A 141 7.07 24.51 10.27
N VAL A 142 8.12 24.11 10.96
CA VAL A 142 8.34 24.53 12.37
C VAL A 142 9.08 25.87 12.41
N ALA A 143 9.30 26.44 13.59
CA ALA A 143 10.05 27.68 13.71
C ALA A 143 11.46 27.55 13.10
N GLY A 144 11.91 28.57 12.36
CA GLY A 144 13.16 28.50 11.58
C GLY A 144 12.98 27.85 10.19
N PRO A 145 14.05 27.71 9.38
CA PRO A 145 13.97 27.17 8.02
C PRO A 145 13.91 25.64 8.00
N ARG A 146 12.98 25.03 8.75
CA ARG A 146 12.83 23.57 8.90
C ARG A 146 11.46 23.11 8.33
N PRO A 147 11.40 22.68 7.06
CA PRO A 147 10.17 22.24 6.44
C PRO A 147 9.71 20.87 6.98
N LEU A 148 8.39 20.70 7.03
CA LEU A 148 7.74 19.43 7.34
C LEU A 148 7.02 18.87 6.11
N ALA A 149 7.00 17.55 5.97
CA ALA A 149 6.35 16.89 4.84
C ALA A 149 5.53 15.67 5.29
N ASP A 150 4.36 15.52 4.66
CA ASP A 150 3.54 14.31 4.75
C ASP A 150 4.11 13.27 3.77
N HIS A 151 5.15 12.56 4.24
CA HIS A 151 5.90 11.62 3.41
C HIS A 151 5.03 10.52 2.82
N SER A 152 4.07 9.99 3.58
CA SER A 152 3.13 8.98 3.08
C SER A 152 2.29 9.53 1.93
N PHE A 153 1.68 10.70 2.13
CA PHE A 153 0.84 11.31 1.09
C PHE A 153 1.65 11.56 -0.19
N LEU A 154 2.81 12.20 -0.05
CA LEU A 154 3.66 12.60 -1.18
C LEU A 154 4.28 11.38 -1.88
N ALA A 155 4.73 10.37 -1.14
CA ALA A 155 5.25 9.14 -1.74
C ALA A 155 4.16 8.41 -2.52
N ASN A 156 2.94 8.32 -1.97
CA ASN A 156 1.87 7.65 -2.69
C ASN A 156 1.45 8.43 -3.95
N LEU A 157 1.39 9.76 -3.85
CA LEU A 157 1.09 10.64 -4.97
C LEU A 157 2.07 10.48 -6.14
N GLY A 158 3.37 10.34 -5.84
CA GLY A 158 4.40 10.16 -6.87
C GLY A 158 4.63 8.72 -7.34
N LEU A 159 3.95 7.73 -6.75
CA LEU A 159 4.21 6.31 -7.05
C LEU A 159 2.98 5.60 -7.64
N TRP A 160 1.80 5.72 -7.03
CA TRP A 160 0.67 4.81 -7.31
C TRP A 160 0.03 4.94 -8.69
N ASP A 161 0.22 6.06 -9.36
CA ASP A 161 -0.34 6.30 -10.69
C ASP A 161 0.72 6.28 -11.81
N ASP A 162 2.01 6.37 -11.46
CA ASP A 162 3.12 6.47 -12.41
C ASP A 162 3.98 5.20 -12.49
N TRP A 163 3.96 4.37 -11.43
CA TRP A 163 4.81 3.19 -11.32
C TRP A 163 4.00 1.93 -11.05
N PHE A 164 4.44 0.81 -11.61
CA PHE A 164 3.94 -0.51 -11.27
C PHE A 164 5.09 -1.53 -11.29
N PHE A 165 4.83 -2.70 -10.73
CA PHE A 165 5.76 -3.82 -10.80
C PHE A 165 5.18 -4.91 -11.71
N SER A 166 5.92 -5.27 -12.75
CA SER A 166 5.54 -6.34 -13.66
C SER A 166 5.70 -7.74 -13.05
N GLY A 167 6.56 -7.89 -12.03
CA GLY A 167 6.96 -9.21 -11.53
C GLY A 167 7.96 -9.93 -12.46
N ILE A 168 8.35 -9.33 -13.58
CA ILE A 168 9.45 -9.79 -14.43
C ILE A 168 10.77 -9.49 -13.70
N ALA A 169 11.22 -10.45 -12.90
CA ALA A 169 12.45 -10.36 -12.13
C ALA A 169 13.21 -11.70 -12.16
N SER A 170 14.47 -11.70 -11.73
CA SER A 170 15.22 -12.94 -11.56
C SER A 170 14.58 -13.81 -10.48
N GLN A 171 14.40 -15.09 -10.79
CA GLN A 171 13.83 -16.08 -9.89
C GLN A 171 14.96 -17.00 -9.41
N ASN A 172 15.60 -16.62 -8.30
CA ASN A 172 16.83 -17.26 -7.78
C ASN A 172 16.67 -17.74 -6.31
N ARG A 173 15.44 -17.86 -5.81
CA ARG A 173 15.16 -18.13 -4.39
C ARG A 173 14.39 -19.43 -4.19
N PHE A 174 14.27 -19.82 -2.91
CA PHE A 174 13.67 -21.08 -2.48
C PHE A 174 12.25 -21.27 -3.02
N SER A 175 11.37 -20.27 -2.89
CA SER A 175 9.98 -20.35 -3.35
C SER A 175 9.83 -20.34 -4.87
N SER A 176 10.83 -19.89 -5.62
CA SER A 176 10.74 -19.82 -7.09
C SER A 176 11.17 -21.11 -7.81
N GLY A 177 11.69 -22.11 -7.08
CA GLY A 177 11.96 -23.46 -7.61
C GLY A 177 12.98 -23.54 -8.76
N GLY A 178 13.75 -22.47 -9.01
CA GLY A 178 14.68 -22.37 -10.13
C GLY A 178 15.68 -21.23 -9.97
N ASN A 179 16.62 -21.15 -10.91
CA ASN A 179 17.58 -20.06 -11.09
C ASN A 179 17.39 -19.51 -12.51
N LEU A 180 16.39 -18.65 -12.67
CA LEU A 180 16.03 -18.05 -13.96
C LEU A 180 16.40 -16.57 -13.98
N ALA A 181 17.21 -16.20 -14.96
CA ALA A 181 17.48 -14.80 -15.24
C ALA A 181 16.20 -14.06 -15.67
N GLN A 182 16.11 -12.77 -15.31
CA GLN A 182 14.96 -11.91 -15.61
C GLN A 182 14.53 -11.97 -17.08
N ARG A 183 15.48 -11.94 -18.02
CA ARG A 183 15.21 -12.04 -19.46
C ARG A 183 14.49 -13.34 -19.84
N ASN A 184 14.84 -14.46 -19.21
CA ASN A 184 14.20 -15.74 -19.50
C ASN A 184 12.79 -15.81 -18.89
N VAL A 185 12.56 -15.12 -17.77
CA VAL A 185 11.22 -14.96 -17.20
C VAL A 185 10.33 -14.14 -18.14
N ALA A 186 10.84 -13.03 -18.67
CA ALA A 186 10.12 -12.23 -19.67
C ALA A 186 9.80 -13.05 -20.93
N LEU A 187 10.78 -13.77 -21.46
CA LEU A 187 10.61 -14.60 -22.64
C LEU A 187 9.51 -15.66 -22.42
N ALA A 188 9.59 -16.41 -21.31
CA ALA A 188 8.60 -17.44 -21.00
C ALA A 188 7.19 -16.87 -20.79
N PHE A 189 7.08 -15.65 -20.27
CA PHE A 189 5.80 -14.97 -20.14
C PHE A 189 5.19 -14.59 -21.48
N PHE A 190 5.94 -13.88 -22.33
CA PHE A 190 5.43 -13.43 -23.63
C PHE A 190 5.17 -14.59 -24.60
N THR A 191 5.93 -15.68 -24.52
CA THR A 191 5.67 -16.90 -25.33
C THR A 191 4.56 -17.79 -24.77
N GLY A 192 3.99 -17.45 -23.61
CA GLY A 192 2.93 -18.23 -22.98
C GLY A 192 3.40 -19.54 -22.33
N GLU A 193 4.70 -19.72 -22.13
CA GLU A 193 5.28 -20.89 -21.47
C GLU A 193 5.08 -20.85 -19.95
N ARG A 194 5.04 -19.66 -19.35
CA ARG A 194 4.88 -19.47 -17.90
C ARG A 194 4.13 -18.19 -17.55
N ASP A 195 3.26 -18.26 -16.54
CA ASP A 195 2.64 -17.07 -15.96
C ASP A 195 3.63 -16.30 -15.07
N LEU A 196 3.39 -14.99 -14.94
CA LEU A 196 4.06 -14.15 -13.94
C LEU A 196 3.49 -14.41 -12.54
N PRO A 197 4.19 -13.98 -11.47
CA PRO A 197 3.69 -14.13 -10.10
C PRO A 197 2.31 -13.51 -9.87
N VAL A 198 1.95 -12.47 -10.64
CA VAL A 198 0.58 -11.97 -10.74
C VAL A 198 -0.14 -12.79 -11.81
N ALA A 199 -0.89 -13.81 -11.39
CA ALA A 199 -1.57 -14.75 -12.30
C ALA A 199 -2.60 -14.11 -13.25
N ARG A 200 -3.02 -12.87 -12.98
CA ARG A 200 -3.95 -12.10 -13.83
C ARG A 200 -3.25 -11.31 -14.92
N TYR A 201 -1.92 -11.23 -14.92
CA TYR A 201 -1.19 -10.60 -16.01
C TYR A 201 -1.19 -11.52 -17.24
N ARG A 202 -1.56 -10.96 -18.39
CA ARG A 202 -1.61 -11.64 -19.68
C ARG A 202 -0.76 -10.86 -20.69
N PRO A 203 0.06 -11.54 -21.50
CA PRO A 203 0.86 -10.87 -22.51
C PRO A 203 -0.05 -10.32 -23.63
N GLU A 204 0.30 -9.14 -24.14
CA GLU A 204 -0.27 -8.54 -25.35
C GLU A 204 0.86 -8.25 -26.32
N THR A 205 0.84 -8.87 -27.50
CA THR A 205 1.89 -8.69 -28.52
C THR A 205 1.45 -7.78 -29.65
N ASP A 206 0.17 -7.39 -29.72
CA ASP A 206 -0.39 -6.61 -30.84
C ASP A 206 -0.08 -7.22 -32.23
N GLY A 207 0.07 -8.56 -32.27
CA GLY A 207 0.40 -9.30 -33.50
C GLY A 207 1.89 -9.43 -33.80
N GLU A 208 2.77 -8.86 -32.98
CA GLU A 208 4.22 -9.05 -33.08
C GLU A 208 4.65 -10.47 -32.67
N ASP A 209 5.83 -10.89 -33.15
CA ASP A 209 6.47 -12.13 -32.69
C ASP A 209 6.87 -12.00 -31.22
N ALA A 210 6.22 -12.79 -30.37
CA ALA A 210 6.39 -12.75 -28.92
C ALA A 210 7.85 -12.86 -28.45
N ARG A 211 8.65 -13.68 -29.15
CA ARG A 211 10.08 -13.85 -28.80
C ARG A 211 10.86 -12.58 -29.13
N SER A 212 10.66 -12.01 -30.31
CA SER A 212 11.35 -10.79 -30.73
C SER A 212 10.97 -9.60 -29.85
N LEU A 213 9.69 -9.46 -29.52
CA LEU A 213 9.20 -8.45 -28.58
C LEU A 213 9.84 -8.61 -27.21
N ALA A 214 9.80 -9.80 -26.61
CA ALA A 214 10.39 -10.06 -25.30
C ALA A 214 11.89 -9.78 -25.26
N LEU A 215 12.61 -10.06 -26.36
CA LEU A 215 14.04 -9.80 -26.47
C LEU A 215 14.37 -8.31 -26.64
N SER A 216 13.46 -7.52 -27.23
CA SER A 216 13.63 -6.07 -27.40
C SER A 216 13.73 -5.31 -26.07
N PHE A 217 13.09 -5.84 -25.02
CA PHE A 217 13.11 -5.28 -23.66
C PHE A 217 14.46 -5.46 -22.94
N PHE A 218 15.46 -6.09 -23.55
CA PHE A 218 16.75 -6.36 -22.92
C PHE A 218 17.95 -6.03 -23.82
N ARG A 219 18.98 -5.43 -23.24
CA ARG A 219 20.34 -5.35 -23.78
C ARG A 219 21.21 -6.39 -23.06
N GLY A 220 21.30 -7.60 -23.63
CA GLY A 220 22.01 -8.72 -22.99
C GLY A 220 21.23 -9.27 -21.79
N THR A 221 21.65 -8.92 -20.58
CA THR A 221 21.02 -9.31 -19.30
C THR A 221 20.40 -8.13 -18.54
N ILE A 222 20.51 -6.92 -19.07
CA ILE A 222 20.01 -5.68 -18.45
C ILE A 222 18.77 -5.24 -19.23
N ALA A 223 17.78 -4.65 -18.55
CA ALA A 223 16.63 -4.03 -19.21
C ALA A 223 17.09 -2.93 -20.19
N SER A 224 16.48 -2.88 -21.37
CA SER A 224 16.67 -1.80 -22.34
C SER A 224 15.80 -0.59 -21.96
N ASP A 225 16.08 0.58 -22.54
CA ASP A 225 15.23 1.77 -22.36
C ASP A 225 13.79 1.47 -22.81
N THR A 226 13.62 0.81 -23.96
CA THR A 226 12.33 0.28 -24.45
C THR A 226 11.65 -0.64 -23.43
N GLY A 227 12.41 -1.52 -22.76
CA GLY A 227 11.87 -2.40 -21.73
C GLY A 227 11.39 -1.66 -20.48
N ILE A 228 12.00 -0.51 -20.16
CA ILE A 228 11.58 0.32 -19.03
C ILE A 228 10.31 1.10 -19.40
N ASP A 229 10.27 1.68 -20.59
CA ASP A 229 9.23 2.62 -21.00
C ASP A 229 7.97 1.91 -21.55
N GLU A 230 8.12 0.75 -22.18
CA GLU A 230 7.04 0.16 -23.00
C GLU A 230 6.47 -1.15 -22.45
N VAL A 231 7.17 -1.88 -21.59
CA VAL A 231 6.74 -3.23 -21.15
C VAL A 231 5.34 -3.24 -20.53
N ALA A 232 4.96 -2.17 -19.82
CA ALA A 232 3.65 -2.00 -19.19
C ALA A 232 2.51 -2.12 -20.21
N SER A 233 2.73 -1.54 -21.39
CA SER A 233 1.72 -1.51 -22.45
C SER A 233 1.48 -2.87 -23.09
N HIS A 234 2.40 -3.82 -22.91
CA HIS A 234 2.28 -5.20 -23.39
C HIS A 234 1.78 -6.18 -22.30
N ILE A 235 1.29 -5.68 -21.17
CA ILE A 235 0.71 -6.49 -20.09
C ILE A 235 -0.74 -6.06 -19.88
N ARG A 236 -1.68 -6.97 -20.17
CA ARG A 236 -3.10 -6.81 -19.82
C ARG A 236 -3.38 -7.41 -18.45
N VAL A 237 -4.36 -6.85 -17.76
CA VAL A 237 -4.83 -7.35 -16.46
C VAL A 237 -6.20 -8.00 -16.64
N ASP A 238 -6.25 -9.32 -16.49
CA ASP A 238 -7.49 -10.10 -16.54
C ASP A 238 -8.33 -9.88 -15.28
N GLY A 239 -9.50 -9.26 -15.45
CA GLY A 239 -10.40 -8.90 -14.36
C GLY A 239 -9.89 -7.73 -13.51
N MET A 240 -9.35 -6.69 -14.15
CA MET A 240 -9.01 -5.44 -13.46
C MET A 240 -10.23 -4.87 -12.71
N PHE A 241 -10.02 -4.53 -11.44
CA PHE A 241 -11.06 -4.19 -10.49
C PHE A 241 -11.07 -2.69 -10.18
N ASN A 242 -12.23 -2.05 -10.33
CA ASN A 242 -12.36 -0.63 -10.05
C ASN A 242 -12.56 -0.37 -8.55
N VAL A 243 -11.66 0.38 -7.92
CA VAL A 243 -11.72 0.75 -6.49
C VAL A 243 -12.95 1.59 -6.13
N ASN A 244 -13.63 2.16 -7.13
CA ASN A 244 -14.90 2.88 -6.95
C ASN A 244 -16.12 1.95 -6.86
N SER A 245 -15.94 0.63 -6.93
CA SER A 245 -17.05 -0.33 -6.77
C SER A 245 -17.73 -0.16 -5.42
N THR A 246 -19.04 0.02 -5.42
CA THR A 246 -19.89 0.07 -4.21
C THR A 246 -20.59 -1.26 -3.92
N SER A 247 -20.11 -2.36 -4.53
CA SER A 247 -20.62 -3.71 -4.31
C SER A 247 -19.79 -4.43 -3.25
N VAL A 248 -20.44 -4.82 -2.15
CA VAL A 248 -19.81 -5.57 -1.06
C VAL A 248 -19.31 -6.93 -1.56
N GLU A 249 -20.14 -7.66 -2.32
CA GLU A 249 -19.76 -8.97 -2.87
C GLU A 249 -18.56 -8.90 -3.82
N ALA A 250 -18.42 -7.79 -4.55
CA ALA A 250 -17.28 -7.61 -5.44
C ALA A 250 -15.98 -7.40 -4.65
N TRP A 251 -16.01 -6.59 -3.59
CA TRP A 251 -14.88 -6.42 -2.68
C TRP A 251 -14.54 -7.68 -1.90
N LYS A 252 -15.55 -8.39 -1.38
CA LYS A 252 -15.39 -9.68 -0.73
C LYS A 252 -14.69 -10.68 -1.66
N THR A 253 -15.07 -10.71 -2.94
CA THR A 253 -14.44 -11.57 -3.94
C THR A 253 -12.97 -11.23 -4.14
N VAL A 254 -12.63 -9.94 -4.27
CA VAL A 254 -11.24 -9.50 -4.45
C VAL A 254 -10.39 -9.83 -3.22
N LEU A 255 -10.86 -9.47 -2.04
CA LEU A 255 -10.16 -9.69 -0.77
C LEU A 255 -10.03 -11.19 -0.46
N GLY A 256 -11.08 -11.96 -0.70
CA GLY A 256 -11.15 -13.41 -0.51
C GLY A 256 -10.42 -14.24 -1.59
N SER A 257 -10.06 -13.66 -2.74
CA SER A 257 -9.37 -14.38 -3.82
C SER A 257 -8.00 -14.95 -3.44
N LEU A 258 -7.48 -14.52 -2.29
CA LEU A 258 -6.19 -14.91 -1.75
C LEU A 258 -6.29 -16.08 -0.75
N LYS A 259 -7.49 -16.64 -0.56
CA LYS A 259 -7.72 -17.78 0.34
C LYS A 259 -6.77 -18.94 0.00
N ASP A 260 -6.12 -19.48 1.02
CA ASP A 260 -5.16 -20.59 0.95
C ASP A 260 -3.93 -20.31 0.05
N ARG A 261 -3.64 -19.03 -0.19
CA ARG A 261 -2.45 -18.61 -0.93
C ARG A 261 -1.18 -19.11 -0.22
N PRO A 262 -0.22 -19.72 -0.94
CA PRO A 262 1.07 -20.08 -0.37
C PRO A 262 1.83 -18.85 0.14
N THR A 263 2.36 -18.95 1.35
CA THR A 263 3.16 -17.90 1.99
C THR A 263 4.55 -18.43 2.30
N ALA A 264 5.58 -17.70 1.91
CA ALA A 264 6.96 -18.00 2.32
C ALA A 264 7.12 -17.69 3.81
N VAL A 265 7.67 -18.63 4.57
CA VAL A 265 7.82 -18.53 6.03
C VAL A 265 9.18 -19.07 6.46
N SER A 266 9.56 -18.82 7.71
CA SER A 266 10.77 -19.37 8.30
C SER A 266 10.54 -20.02 9.67
N ASP A 267 11.34 -21.04 9.98
CA ASP A 267 11.39 -21.63 11.32
C ASP A 267 12.33 -20.84 12.25
N GLY A 268 12.43 -21.21 13.53
CA GLY A 268 13.30 -20.59 14.54
C GLY A 268 14.80 -20.47 14.17
N SER A 269 15.30 -21.37 13.33
CA SER A 269 16.69 -21.39 12.85
C SER A 269 16.93 -20.48 11.64
N GLY A 270 15.84 -19.98 11.03
CA GLY A 270 15.86 -19.21 9.79
C GLY A 270 15.77 -20.07 8.53
N ALA A 271 15.50 -21.38 8.66
CA ALA A 271 15.23 -22.23 7.51
C ALA A 271 13.89 -21.83 6.88
N GLU A 272 13.89 -21.67 5.55
CA GLU A 272 12.73 -21.20 4.79
C GLU A 272 11.87 -22.38 4.34
N SER A 273 10.55 -22.19 4.38
CA SER A 273 9.56 -23.14 3.88
C SER A 273 8.36 -22.40 3.26
N VAL A 274 7.41 -23.14 2.72
CA VAL A 274 6.14 -22.59 2.22
C VAL A 274 5.01 -23.13 3.07
N SER A 275 4.25 -22.23 3.69
CA SER A 275 3.06 -22.54 4.46
C SER A 275 1.81 -22.28 3.63
N ARG A 276 0.75 -23.06 3.88
CA ARG A 276 -0.58 -22.86 3.31
C ARG A 276 -1.56 -22.84 4.45
N ASP A 277 -2.27 -21.73 4.57
CA ASP A 277 -3.36 -21.62 5.53
C ASP A 277 -4.57 -22.39 5.00
N ASN A 278 -5.30 -23.09 5.87
CA ASN A 278 -6.45 -23.92 5.48
C ASN A 278 -7.75 -23.16 5.74
N GLY A 279 -8.39 -22.69 4.68
CA GLY A 279 -9.66 -21.99 4.73
C GLY A 279 -9.58 -20.52 5.15
N ALA A 280 -8.41 -19.87 5.04
CA ALA A 280 -8.22 -18.49 5.48
C ALA A 280 -7.38 -17.67 4.48
N VAL A 281 -7.50 -16.34 4.55
CA VAL A 281 -6.72 -15.41 3.72
C VAL A 281 -5.47 -14.97 4.48
N PRO A 282 -4.25 -15.34 4.07
CA PRO A 282 -3.03 -14.85 4.69
C PRO A 282 -2.85 -13.34 4.46
N VAL A 283 -2.53 -12.64 5.54
CA VAL A 283 -2.10 -11.23 5.51
C VAL A 283 -0.75 -11.14 6.21
N ALA A 284 0.30 -11.15 5.39
CA ALA A 284 1.67 -11.11 5.86
C ALA A 284 2.21 -9.68 5.77
N ASN A 285 2.44 -9.08 6.93
CA ASN A 285 3.14 -7.81 7.03
C ASN A 285 4.62 -7.97 6.57
N LEU A 286 5.25 -9.04 7.04
CA LEU A 286 6.65 -9.38 6.76
C LEU A 286 6.75 -10.25 5.49
N PHE A 287 7.87 -10.17 4.76
CA PHE A 287 8.08 -10.97 3.53
C PHE A 287 8.43 -12.44 3.82
N ASN A 288 8.94 -12.70 5.02
CA ASN A 288 9.32 -14.03 5.47
C ASN A 288 9.09 -14.11 7.00
N PRO A 289 7.83 -14.05 7.46
CA PRO A 289 7.51 -14.16 8.88
C PRO A 289 7.93 -15.52 9.41
N ARG A 290 7.99 -15.67 10.73
CA ARG A 290 8.03 -17.01 11.33
C ARG A 290 6.77 -17.77 10.95
N ASP A 291 6.85 -19.09 10.86
CA ASP A 291 5.68 -19.94 10.62
C ASP A 291 4.81 -20.04 11.88
N ALA A 292 4.17 -18.92 12.22
CA ALA A 292 3.32 -18.74 13.36
C ALA A 292 2.21 -17.75 13.01
N ILE A 293 1.00 -18.02 13.50
CA ILE A 293 -0.19 -17.20 13.26
C ILE A 293 -0.45 -16.37 14.52
N ALA A 294 -0.52 -15.05 14.36
CA ALA A 294 -0.98 -14.14 15.40
C ALA A 294 -2.51 -14.01 15.32
N ASP A 295 -3.20 -14.91 16.02
CA ASP A 295 -4.67 -14.90 16.12
C ASP A 295 -5.15 -13.93 17.20
N HIS A 296 -6.47 -13.74 17.33
CA HIS A 296 -7.07 -12.84 18.35
C HIS A 296 -6.56 -13.13 19.77
N SER A 297 -6.36 -14.40 20.12
CA SER A 297 -5.83 -14.77 21.44
C SER A 297 -4.40 -14.25 21.65
N SER A 298 -3.57 -14.35 20.62
CA SER A 298 -2.20 -13.84 20.60
C SER A 298 -2.19 -12.31 20.73
N LEU A 299 -3.03 -11.61 19.98
CA LEU A 299 -3.07 -10.14 19.99
C LEU A 299 -3.55 -9.55 21.32
N SER A 300 -4.41 -10.29 22.03
CA SER A 300 -4.96 -9.85 23.32
C SER A 300 -3.93 -9.87 24.46
N ASP A 301 -2.82 -10.60 24.28
CA ASP A 301 -1.72 -10.67 25.24
C ASP A 301 -0.43 -10.17 24.61
N ILE A 302 0.02 -8.99 25.05
CA ILE A 302 1.17 -8.28 24.52
C ILE A 302 2.51 -9.06 24.68
N SER A 303 2.54 -10.06 25.57
CA SER A 303 3.71 -10.91 25.81
C SER A 303 3.88 -12.02 24.77
N THR A 304 2.87 -12.29 23.94
CA THR A 304 2.94 -13.38 22.96
C THR A 304 3.90 -13.03 21.82
N PRO A 305 4.92 -13.87 21.53
CA PRO A 305 5.90 -13.58 20.49
C PRO A 305 5.30 -13.50 19.08
N GLU A 306 4.22 -14.22 18.81
CA GLU A 306 3.62 -14.40 17.49
C GLU A 306 3.21 -13.07 16.85
N GLN A 307 2.70 -12.12 17.63
CA GLN A 307 2.33 -10.78 17.13
C GLN A 307 3.53 -9.95 16.65
N TRP A 308 4.76 -10.34 17.03
CA TRP A 308 6.00 -9.60 16.75
C TRP A 308 6.86 -10.23 15.64
N ILE A 309 6.57 -11.48 15.28
CA ILE A 309 7.39 -12.26 14.33
C ILE A 309 6.57 -13.06 13.31
N GLY A 310 5.29 -13.31 13.57
CA GLY A 310 4.40 -14.15 12.78
C GLY A 310 3.64 -13.39 11.69
N ARG A 311 2.52 -13.99 11.24
CA ARG A 311 1.59 -13.43 10.24
C ARG A 311 0.16 -13.41 10.74
N ARG A 312 -0.70 -12.64 10.07
CA ARG A 312 -2.15 -12.66 10.28
C ARG A 312 -2.80 -13.58 9.24
N THR A 313 -3.96 -14.10 9.60
CA THR A 313 -4.89 -14.76 8.68
C THR A 313 -6.28 -14.17 8.93
N LEU A 314 -7.06 -13.99 7.86
CA LEU A 314 -8.42 -13.45 7.93
C LEU A 314 -9.43 -14.54 7.59
N THR A 315 -10.48 -14.60 8.40
CA THR A 315 -11.65 -15.47 8.21
C THR A 315 -12.62 -14.88 7.19
N ASP A 316 -13.56 -15.69 6.69
CA ASP A 316 -14.58 -15.22 5.74
C ASP A 316 -15.46 -14.09 6.33
N ASP A 317 -15.72 -14.11 7.64
CA ASP A 317 -16.52 -13.08 8.34
C ASP A 317 -15.72 -11.76 8.51
N GLU A 318 -14.42 -11.85 8.76
CA GLU A 318 -13.54 -10.68 8.78
C GLU A 318 -13.39 -10.05 7.39
N ILE A 319 -13.35 -10.88 6.33
CA ILE A 319 -13.36 -10.39 4.95
C ILE A 319 -14.71 -9.73 4.61
N GLN A 320 -15.83 -10.30 5.05
CA GLN A 320 -17.16 -9.72 4.86
C GLN A 320 -17.26 -8.33 5.53
N SER A 321 -16.94 -8.24 6.82
CA SER A 321 -17.01 -6.98 7.57
C SER A 321 -16.08 -5.92 7.00
N LEU A 322 -14.85 -6.30 6.59
CA LEU A 322 -13.93 -5.37 5.92
C LEU A 322 -14.49 -4.87 4.58
N ALA A 323 -15.11 -5.74 3.78
CA ALA A 323 -15.72 -5.35 2.51
C ALA A 323 -16.89 -4.36 2.71
N GLU A 324 -17.74 -4.59 3.72
CA GLU A 324 -18.84 -3.69 4.08
C GLU A 324 -18.34 -2.32 4.54
N ALA A 325 -17.37 -2.29 5.46
CA ALA A 325 -16.75 -1.06 5.95
C ALA A 325 -16.04 -0.29 4.84
N LEU A 326 -15.35 -0.99 3.94
CA LEU A 326 -14.67 -0.39 2.80
C LEU A 326 -15.67 0.25 1.82
N VAL A 327 -16.80 -0.40 1.53
CA VAL A 327 -17.86 0.20 0.70
C VAL A 327 -18.45 1.45 1.36
N LYS A 328 -18.58 1.49 2.69
CA LYS A 328 -18.99 2.70 3.41
C LYS A 328 -17.98 3.84 3.19
N GLU A 329 -16.68 3.57 3.33
CA GLU A 329 -15.63 4.57 3.11
C GLU A 329 -15.55 5.02 1.63
N ILE A 330 -15.74 4.11 0.67
CA ILE A 330 -15.80 4.44 -0.75
C ILE A 330 -16.98 5.36 -1.04
N ARG A 331 -18.17 5.12 -0.46
CA ARG A 331 -19.34 6.00 -0.64
C ARG A 331 -19.13 7.38 -0.02
N LYS A 332 -18.42 7.46 1.11
CA LYS A 332 -18.11 8.73 1.79
C LYS A 332 -17.08 9.57 1.03
N ARG A 333 -16.07 8.92 0.43
CA ARG A 333 -14.87 9.58 -0.13
C ARG A 333 -14.88 9.65 -1.64
N GLY A 334 -15.55 8.72 -2.32
CA GLY A 334 -15.48 8.54 -3.76
C GLY A 334 -16.39 9.50 -4.55
N PRO A 335 -16.31 9.45 -5.89
CA PRO A 335 -15.38 8.61 -6.65
C PRO A 335 -13.93 9.09 -6.53
N PHE A 336 -13.00 8.15 -6.44
CA PHE A 336 -11.56 8.37 -6.51
C PHE A 336 -11.12 8.54 -7.96
N LEU A 337 -10.31 9.55 -8.23
CA LEU A 337 -9.87 9.89 -9.59
C LEU A 337 -8.63 9.12 -10.05
N SER A 338 -7.89 8.55 -9.09
CA SER A 338 -6.62 7.85 -9.29
C SER A 338 -6.39 6.83 -8.15
N LEU A 339 -5.40 5.95 -8.29
CA LEU A 339 -5.04 5.02 -7.21
C LEU A 339 -4.41 5.75 -6.04
N ALA A 340 -3.58 6.78 -6.29
CA ALA A 340 -3.06 7.61 -5.21
C ALA A 340 -4.18 8.27 -4.40
N ASP A 341 -5.26 8.72 -5.05
CA ASP A 341 -6.42 9.30 -4.37
C ASP A 341 -7.16 8.29 -3.47
N PHE A 342 -7.23 7.03 -3.88
CA PHE A 342 -7.82 5.94 -3.07
C PHE A 342 -6.95 5.57 -1.87
N VAL A 343 -5.64 5.45 -2.08
CA VAL A 343 -4.66 5.08 -1.04
C VAL A 343 -4.49 6.21 -0.03
N ASN A 344 -4.57 7.47 -0.45
CA ASN A 344 -4.31 8.61 0.41
C ASN A 344 -5.49 9.05 1.28
N ARG A 345 -5.17 9.69 2.40
CA ARG A 345 -6.13 10.45 3.20
C ARG A 345 -6.69 11.64 2.41
N ARG A 346 -7.91 12.08 2.73
CA ARG A 346 -8.51 13.27 2.12
C ARG A 346 -8.03 14.52 2.83
N VAL A 347 -7.10 15.24 2.21
CA VAL A 347 -6.59 16.52 2.72
C VAL A 347 -7.74 17.55 2.70
N GLY A 348 -8.08 18.11 3.86
CA GLY A 348 -9.12 19.12 3.97
C GLY A 348 -9.64 19.33 5.40
N ASN A 349 -10.79 20.01 5.51
CA ASN A 349 -11.37 20.39 6.80
C ASN A 349 -12.11 19.25 7.51
N ASN A 350 -12.47 18.18 6.79
CA ASN A 350 -13.06 17.00 7.42
C ASN A 350 -11.97 16.18 8.12
N LYS A 351 -11.84 16.40 9.42
CA LYS A 351 -10.82 15.76 10.26
C LYS A 351 -10.90 14.24 10.24
N GLU A 352 -12.07 13.63 10.13
CA GLU A 352 -12.22 12.16 10.06
C GLU A 352 -11.55 11.62 8.79
N LEU A 353 -11.87 12.21 7.63
CA LEU A 353 -11.32 11.78 6.35
C LEU A 353 -9.85 12.16 6.16
N ALA A 354 -9.40 13.20 6.88
CA ALA A 354 -8.03 13.67 6.85
C ALA A 354 -7.07 12.83 7.69
N ARG A 355 -7.52 11.87 8.53
CA ARG A 355 -6.67 11.05 9.42
C ARG A 355 -5.93 9.94 8.69
N CYS A 356 -6.58 9.26 7.76
CA CYS A 356 -6.02 8.10 7.07
C CYS A 356 -6.68 7.82 5.70
N GLY A 357 -6.07 6.94 4.92
CA GLY A 357 -6.61 6.43 3.66
C GLY A 357 -7.89 5.61 3.83
N ALA A 358 -8.62 5.38 2.73
CA ALA A 358 -9.96 4.78 2.77
C ALA A 358 -9.96 3.35 3.37
N LEU A 359 -8.97 2.53 3.02
CA LEU A 359 -8.89 1.15 3.50
C LEU A 359 -8.40 1.07 4.95
N GLN A 360 -7.50 1.96 5.38
CA GLN A 360 -7.14 2.05 6.79
C GLN A 360 -8.35 2.50 7.64
N ALA A 361 -9.13 3.48 7.17
CA ALA A 361 -10.34 3.90 7.87
C ALA A 361 -11.37 2.76 8.01
N ALA A 362 -11.48 1.89 7.00
CA ALA A 362 -12.31 0.70 7.08
C ALA A 362 -11.77 -0.32 8.10
N LEU A 363 -10.45 -0.57 8.12
CA LEU A 363 -9.79 -1.46 9.10
C LEU A 363 -9.93 -0.94 10.55
N ASP A 364 -10.01 0.37 10.73
CA ASP A 364 -10.15 1.03 12.04
C ASP A 364 -11.61 1.18 12.49
N SER A 365 -12.58 0.72 11.70
CA SER A 365 -14.01 0.73 12.06
C SER A 365 -14.31 -0.24 13.20
N ASP A 366 -15.15 0.17 14.16
CA ASP A 366 -15.61 -0.69 15.26
C ASP A 366 -16.38 -1.94 14.79
N GLU A 367 -16.88 -1.92 13.55
CA GLU A 367 -17.57 -3.05 12.92
C GLU A 367 -16.61 -4.11 12.35
N VAL A 368 -15.30 -3.82 12.27
CA VAL A 368 -14.29 -4.71 11.68
C VAL A 368 -13.42 -5.29 12.79
N GLU A 369 -13.48 -6.62 12.94
CA GLU A 369 -12.85 -7.27 14.09
C GLU A 369 -11.33 -7.44 13.94
N ILE A 370 -10.78 -7.30 12.73
CA ILE A 370 -9.39 -7.65 12.36
C ILE A 370 -8.33 -7.11 13.34
N ASN A 371 -8.47 -5.84 13.74
CA ASN A 371 -7.52 -5.18 14.65
C ASN A 371 -8.11 -4.91 16.04
N ARG A 372 -9.29 -5.44 16.38
CA ARG A 372 -10.07 -5.09 17.58
C ARG A 372 -9.26 -5.15 18.87
N GLU A 373 -8.46 -6.20 19.05
CA GLU A 373 -7.63 -6.40 20.26
C GLU A 373 -6.63 -5.25 20.47
N HIS A 374 -6.17 -4.61 19.39
CA HIS A 374 -5.27 -3.46 19.45
C HIS A 374 -5.99 -2.11 19.58
N LEU A 375 -7.28 -2.01 19.23
CA LEU A 375 -8.06 -0.77 19.30
C LEU A 375 -8.41 -0.36 20.74
N SER A 376 -8.37 -1.32 21.69
CA SER A 376 -8.53 -1.04 23.13
C SER A 376 -7.41 -0.14 23.69
N SER A 377 -6.23 -0.20 23.08
CA SER A 377 -5.10 0.65 23.40
C SER A 377 -5.19 1.98 22.63
N ASN A 378 -5.19 3.11 23.33
CA ASN A 378 -5.31 4.42 22.69
C ASN A 378 -3.96 5.12 22.61
N ARG A 379 -3.57 5.52 21.40
CA ARG A 379 -2.42 6.39 21.17
C ARG A 379 -2.72 7.87 21.40
N ALA A 380 -3.87 8.29 21.91
CA ALA A 380 -4.11 9.71 22.20
C ALA A 380 -3.07 10.28 23.19
N VAL A 381 -2.66 11.53 22.97
CA VAL A 381 -1.81 12.28 23.92
C VAL A 381 -2.67 12.99 24.97
N SER A 382 -2.04 13.46 26.06
CA SER A 382 -2.69 14.36 27.01
C SER A 382 -3.10 15.68 26.36
N ASP A 383 -4.11 16.37 26.92
CA ASP A 383 -4.59 17.66 26.37
C ASP A 383 -3.48 18.71 26.26
N LEU A 384 -2.54 18.71 27.21
CA LEU A 384 -1.39 19.61 27.20
C LEU A 384 -0.52 19.40 25.95
N VAL A 385 -0.27 18.14 25.60
CA VAL A 385 0.53 17.78 24.43
C VAL A 385 -0.27 17.94 23.14
N ALA A 386 -1.56 17.59 23.15
CA ALA A 386 -2.49 17.83 22.05
C ALA A 386 -2.49 19.30 21.64
N GLY A 387 -2.45 20.23 22.60
CA GLY A 387 -2.38 21.67 22.34
C GLY A 387 -1.14 22.15 21.57
N ARG A 388 -0.11 21.30 21.43
CA ARG A 388 1.10 21.59 20.63
C ARG A 388 0.96 21.16 19.16
N PHE A 389 -0.04 20.34 18.83
CA PHE A 389 -0.22 19.78 17.51
C PHE A 389 -1.18 20.60 16.64
N ALA A 390 -0.84 20.74 15.36
CA ALA A 390 -1.72 21.35 14.37
C ALA A 390 -2.93 20.44 14.04
N PHE A 391 -2.76 19.13 14.22
CA PHE A 391 -3.80 18.13 14.00
C PHE A 391 -3.78 17.03 15.07
N PRO A 392 -4.27 17.31 16.30
CA PRO A 392 -4.20 16.37 17.41
C PRO A 392 -4.93 15.04 17.16
N GLU A 393 -5.98 15.02 16.34
CA GLU A 393 -6.74 13.82 16.02
C GLU A 393 -5.93 12.78 15.21
N ALA A 394 -4.83 13.18 14.58
CA ALA A 394 -3.86 12.24 13.99
C ALA A 394 -3.25 11.31 15.05
N GLU A 395 -3.23 11.74 16.32
CA GLU A 395 -2.78 10.95 17.46
C GLU A 395 -3.79 9.95 17.99
N GLN A 396 -4.98 9.82 17.41
CA GLN A 396 -5.96 8.81 17.86
C GLN A 396 -5.80 7.49 17.10
N GLY A 397 -5.94 6.35 17.77
CA GLY A 397 -5.89 5.01 17.17
C GLY A 397 -5.11 4.01 18.03
N ALA A 398 -4.75 2.86 17.47
CA ALA A 398 -4.00 1.82 18.19
C ALA A 398 -2.52 2.19 18.42
N LEU A 399 -1.97 1.83 19.59
CA LEU A 399 -0.53 1.93 19.88
C LEU A 399 0.30 0.91 19.10
N ALA A 400 -0.30 -0.26 18.80
CA ALA A 400 0.35 -1.33 18.05
C ALA A 400 0.54 -1.02 16.56
N GLN A 401 0.08 0.14 16.08
CA GLN A 401 0.24 0.51 14.67
C GLN A 401 1.72 0.45 14.24
N GLY A 402 1.98 -0.23 13.12
CA GLY A 402 3.35 -0.47 12.64
C GLY A 402 3.99 -1.76 13.15
N SER A 403 3.38 -2.46 14.12
CA SER A 403 3.77 -3.83 14.47
C SER A 403 3.37 -4.82 13.37
N PRO A 404 3.99 -6.02 13.33
CA PRO A 404 3.58 -7.09 12.40
C PRO A 404 2.18 -7.64 12.65
N GLY A 405 1.76 -7.69 13.92
CA GLY A 405 0.44 -8.19 14.34
C GLY A 405 -0.72 -7.25 14.00
N TYR A 406 -0.45 -5.97 13.79
CA TYR A 406 -1.44 -4.98 13.38
C TYR A 406 -1.57 -4.95 11.84
N VAL A 407 -2.76 -5.25 11.32
CA VAL A 407 -3.04 -5.24 9.88
C VAL A 407 -3.18 -3.81 9.40
N LYS A 408 -2.34 -3.40 8.47
CA LYS A 408 -2.34 -2.07 7.86
C LYS A 408 -2.95 -2.12 6.45
N GLN A 409 -3.39 -0.96 5.97
CA GLN A 409 -3.80 -0.77 4.58
C GLN A 409 -2.75 -1.32 3.58
N GLY A 410 -1.47 -1.05 3.81
CA GLY A 410 -0.38 -1.56 2.97
C GLY A 410 -0.33 -3.09 2.89
N ASP A 411 -0.71 -3.79 3.95
CA ASP A 411 -0.71 -5.27 4.00
C ASP A 411 -1.82 -5.85 3.11
N ILE A 412 -3.00 -5.23 3.12
CA ILE A 412 -4.12 -5.62 2.25
C ILE A 412 -3.86 -5.23 0.79
N LEU A 413 -3.29 -4.05 0.56
CA LEU A 413 -2.97 -3.56 -0.79
C LEU A 413 -1.86 -4.39 -1.45
N THR A 414 -0.87 -4.87 -0.71
CA THR A 414 0.27 -5.60 -1.27
C THR A 414 -0.14 -6.73 -2.24
N PRO A 415 -1.06 -7.64 -1.90
CA PRO A 415 -1.46 -8.70 -2.81
C PRO A 415 -2.51 -8.31 -3.88
N ILE A 416 -3.36 -7.30 -3.64
CA ILE A 416 -4.48 -6.96 -4.55
C ILE A 416 -4.21 -5.77 -5.47
N ALA A 417 -3.31 -4.86 -5.10
CA ALA A 417 -2.96 -3.66 -5.86
C ALA A 417 -2.67 -3.90 -7.36
N PRO A 418 -2.03 -5.02 -7.78
CA PRO A 418 -1.75 -5.27 -9.20
C PRO A 418 -2.99 -5.33 -10.10
N ILE A 419 -4.17 -5.56 -9.51
CA ILE A 419 -5.43 -5.63 -10.25
C ILE A 419 -6.37 -4.48 -9.94
N LEU A 420 -5.96 -3.50 -9.12
CA LEU A 420 -6.79 -2.35 -8.81
C LEU A 420 -6.62 -1.26 -9.88
N SER A 421 -7.71 -0.55 -10.16
CA SER A 421 -7.69 0.68 -10.96
C SER A 421 -8.72 1.67 -10.43
N ALA A 422 -8.51 2.97 -10.62
CA ALA A 422 -9.54 3.99 -10.40
C ALA A 422 -10.47 4.16 -11.62
N ARG A 423 -10.04 3.69 -12.80
CA ARG A 423 -10.76 3.83 -14.07
C ARG A 423 -10.99 2.47 -14.70
N SER A 424 -12.21 2.23 -15.16
CA SER A 424 -12.52 1.02 -15.92
C SER A 424 -12.17 1.23 -17.38
N ASP A 425 -11.57 0.22 -18.01
CA ASP A 425 -11.40 0.16 -19.46
C ASP A 425 -12.39 -0.81 -20.12
N SER A 426 -13.25 -1.49 -19.35
CA SER A 426 -14.33 -2.32 -19.85
C SER A 426 -15.68 -1.81 -19.36
N PHE A 427 -16.65 -1.74 -20.26
CA PHE A 427 -17.94 -1.11 -20.06
C PHE A 427 -19.06 -2.05 -20.51
N LEU A 428 -20.10 -2.16 -19.68
CA LEU A 428 -21.37 -2.75 -20.08
C LEU A 428 -22.32 -1.59 -20.41
N ILE A 429 -22.63 -1.41 -21.69
CA ILE A 429 -23.51 -0.36 -22.16
C ILE A 429 -24.87 -0.98 -22.47
N ARG A 430 -25.91 -0.54 -21.79
CA ARG A 430 -27.30 -0.87 -22.13
C ARG A 430 -27.96 0.33 -22.79
N ALA A 431 -28.63 0.08 -23.91
CA ALA A 431 -29.34 1.12 -24.66
C ALA A 431 -30.78 0.70 -24.91
N TYR A 432 -31.65 1.71 -25.00
CA TYR A 432 -33.06 1.61 -25.32
C TYR A 432 -33.36 2.52 -26.51
N GLY A 433 -34.14 2.03 -27.46
CA GLY A 433 -34.67 2.81 -28.56
C GLY A 433 -36.17 2.60 -28.71
N GLU A 434 -36.89 3.67 -29.00
CA GLU A 434 -38.32 3.64 -29.32
C GLU A 434 -38.61 4.35 -30.63
N SER A 435 -39.64 3.87 -31.32
CA SER A 435 -40.23 4.54 -32.48
C SER A 435 -41.64 4.98 -32.14
N VAL A 436 -42.02 6.17 -32.58
CA VAL A 436 -43.33 6.77 -32.33
C VAL A 436 -44.10 7.03 -33.63
N ASP A 437 -45.43 7.00 -33.56
CA ASP A 437 -46.30 7.43 -34.65
C ASP A 437 -46.41 8.96 -34.76
N GLY A 438 -47.17 9.45 -35.75
CA GLY A 438 -47.39 10.90 -35.95
C GLY A 438 -48.16 11.61 -34.83
N ALA A 439 -48.72 10.86 -33.87
CA ALA A 439 -49.37 11.38 -32.66
C ALA A 439 -48.47 11.27 -31.41
N GLY A 440 -47.25 10.71 -31.54
CA GLY A 440 -46.32 10.51 -30.44
C GLY A 440 -46.52 9.22 -29.66
N ASN A 441 -47.36 8.29 -30.12
CA ASN A 441 -47.54 7.01 -29.46
C ASN A 441 -46.38 6.06 -29.82
N VAL A 442 -45.80 5.40 -28.82
CA VAL A 442 -44.76 4.39 -29.03
C VAL A 442 -45.33 3.17 -29.77
N ILE A 443 -44.75 2.83 -30.92
CA ILE A 443 -45.18 1.71 -31.78
C ILE A 443 -44.15 0.57 -31.83
N ALA A 444 -42.91 0.82 -31.45
CA ALA A 444 -41.86 -0.20 -31.35
C ALA A 444 -40.83 0.18 -30.29
N GLN A 445 -40.27 -0.83 -29.64
CA GLN A 445 -39.25 -0.69 -28.61
C GLN A 445 -38.17 -1.75 -28.83
N ALA A 446 -36.91 -1.39 -28.58
CA ALA A 446 -35.80 -2.31 -28.63
C ALA A 446 -34.79 -1.97 -27.53
N TRP A 447 -34.18 -3.01 -26.98
CA TRP A 447 -33.13 -2.89 -25.97
C TRP A 447 -31.93 -3.72 -26.39
N CYS A 448 -30.73 -3.19 -26.15
CA CYS A 448 -29.51 -3.93 -26.40
C CYS A 448 -28.50 -3.73 -25.29
N GLU A 449 -27.58 -4.66 -25.20
CA GLU A 449 -26.44 -4.66 -24.30
C GLU A 449 -25.18 -4.90 -25.12
N ALA A 450 -24.19 -4.04 -24.93
CA ALA A 450 -22.88 -4.14 -25.54
C ALA A 450 -21.80 -4.17 -24.47
N VAL A 451 -20.89 -5.13 -24.54
CA VAL A 451 -19.63 -5.07 -23.79
C VAL A 451 -18.60 -4.44 -24.69
N VAL A 452 -18.02 -3.34 -24.23
CA VAL A 452 -17.01 -2.57 -24.96
C VAL A 452 -15.76 -2.49 -24.11
N SER A 453 -14.59 -2.70 -24.71
CA SER A 453 -13.30 -2.53 -24.03
C SER A 453 -12.46 -1.48 -24.74
N ARG A 454 -11.89 -0.56 -23.98
CA ARG A 454 -10.86 0.37 -24.45
C ARG A 454 -9.58 -0.41 -24.68
N ASN A 455 -8.92 -0.13 -25.79
CA ASN A 455 -7.65 -0.71 -26.19
C ASN A 455 -6.51 0.27 -25.86
N ARG A 456 -5.28 -0.24 -25.73
CA ARG A 456 -4.08 0.61 -25.65
C ARG A 456 -3.85 1.41 -26.93
N ASN A 457 -4.27 0.91 -28.09
CA ASN A 457 -3.99 1.56 -29.36
C ASN A 457 -4.89 2.77 -29.59
N PHE A 458 -4.37 3.80 -30.27
CA PHE A 458 -5.19 4.93 -30.71
C PHE A 458 -6.15 4.53 -31.83
N VAL A 459 -7.16 5.36 -32.11
CA VAL A 459 -8.11 5.11 -33.20
C VAL A 459 -7.39 5.04 -34.55
N ASP A 460 -6.56 6.04 -34.84
CA ASP A 460 -5.62 6.06 -35.97
C ASP A 460 -4.25 5.49 -35.52
N PRO A 461 -3.81 4.34 -36.07
CA PRO A 461 -2.59 3.65 -35.63
C PRO A 461 -1.30 4.38 -36.02
N ALA A 462 -1.37 5.51 -36.74
CA ALA A 462 -0.17 6.26 -37.09
C ALA A 462 0.42 7.08 -35.93
N ASP A 463 -0.32 7.29 -34.84
CA ASP A 463 0.32 7.63 -33.55
C ASP A 463 0.51 6.31 -32.77
N GLU A 464 1.74 6.03 -32.37
CA GLU A 464 2.08 4.82 -31.60
C GLU A 464 1.38 4.83 -30.23
N ALA A 465 1.11 3.65 -29.68
CA ALA A 465 0.39 3.52 -28.42
C ALA A 465 1.10 4.24 -27.25
N THR A 466 2.42 4.37 -27.30
CA THR A 466 3.26 5.02 -26.27
C THR A 466 3.37 6.54 -26.46
N THR A 467 2.81 7.10 -27.53
CA THR A 467 2.86 8.54 -27.80
C THR A 467 2.15 9.33 -26.69
N PRO A 468 2.81 10.30 -26.02
CA PRO A 468 2.17 11.18 -25.05
C PRO A 468 1.00 11.96 -25.67
N ILE A 469 -0.06 12.19 -24.91
CA ILE A 469 -1.30 12.83 -25.40
C ILE A 469 -1.01 14.21 -26.02
N ASP A 470 -0.13 15.00 -25.39
CA ASP A 470 0.25 16.34 -25.87
C ASP A 470 1.05 16.30 -27.19
N ASN A 471 1.59 15.14 -27.55
CA ASN A 471 2.42 14.92 -28.73
C ASN A 471 1.68 14.20 -29.87
N LEU A 472 0.36 13.97 -29.75
CA LEU A 472 -0.42 13.30 -30.79
C LEU A 472 -0.45 14.14 -32.06
N ASN A 473 -0.16 13.54 -33.20
CA ASN A 473 -0.12 14.24 -34.49
C ASN A 473 -1.42 14.09 -35.27
N ARG A 474 -2.26 13.11 -34.95
CA ARG A 474 -3.52 12.85 -35.67
C ARG A 474 -4.68 13.58 -35.02
N GLU A 475 -5.42 14.34 -35.83
CA GLU A 475 -6.64 15.03 -35.38
C GLU A 475 -7.68 14.03 -34.85
N ALA A 476 -7.85 12.89 -35.53
CA ALA A 476 -8.73 11.81 -35.08
C ALA A 476 -8.38 11.33 -33.65
N ASN A 477 -7.10 11.19 -33.33
CA ASN A 477 -6.65 10.76 -32.01
C ASN A 477 -6.82 11.86 -30.95
N ARG A 478 -6.67 13.13 -31.33
CA ARG A 478 -6.97 14.26 -30.42
C ARG A 478 -8.46 14.38 -30.09
N ILE A 479 -9.34 14.04 -31.03
CA ILE A 479 -10.79 14.11 -30.84
C ILE A 479 -11.32 12.85 -30.12
N PHE A 480 -10.96 11.66 -30.59
CA PHE A 480 -11.56 10.40 -30.15
C PHE A 480 -10.68 9.58 -29.20
N GLY A 481 -9.38 9.86 -29.16
CA GLY A 481 -8.45 9.18 -28.26
C GLY A 481 -8.18 7.73 -28.62
N ARG A 482 -8.25 6.85 -27.62
CA ARG A 482 -7.95 5.41 -27.74
C ARG A 482 -9.11 4.68 -28.42
N ARG A 483 -8.79 3.62 -29.16
CA ARG A 483 -9.77 2.73 -29.78
C ARG A 483 -10.59 2.00 -28.70
N PHE A 484 -11.86 1.75 -29.03
CA PHE A 484 -12.73 0.86 -28.28
C PHE A 484 -13.13 -0.32 -29.17
N ASP A 485 -12.97 -1.53 -28.64
CA ASP A 485 -13.34 -2.77 -29.30
C ASP A 485 -14.69 -3.25 -28.75
N LEU A 486 -15.62 -3.57 -29.66
CA LEU A 486 -16.89 -4.21 -29.30
C LEU A 486 -16.62 -5.69 -29.02
N VAL A 487 -16.65 -6.08 -27.74
CA VAL A 487 -16.36 -7.45 -27.30
C VAL A 487 -17.57 -8.35 -27.51
N SER A 488 -18.76 -7.87 -27.16
CA SER A 488 -20.00 -8.59 -27.38
C SER A 488 -21.18 -7.64 -27.54
N PHE A 489 -22.20 -8.11 -28.25
CA PHE A 489 -23.47 -7.40 -28.43
C PHE A 489 -24.62 -8.40 -28.37
N ARG A 490 -25.68 -8.06 -27.66
CA ARG A 490 -26.93 -8.83 -27.66
C ARG A 490 -28.15 -7.94 -27.55
N TRP A 491 -29.26 -8.40 -28.11
CA TRP A 491 -30.58 -7.82 -27.86
C TRP A 491 -31.11 -8.30 -26.51
N LEU A 492 -31.77 -7.40 -25.78
CA LEU A 492 -32.38 -7.68 -24.48
C LEU A 492 -33.90 -7.71 -24.61
N ASN A 493 -34.53 -8.55 -23.79
CA ASN A 493 -35.96 -8.45 -23.53
C ASN A 493 -36.25 -7.31 -22.54
N PRO A 494 -37.46 -6.72 -22.56
CA PRO A 494 -37.85 -5.67 -21.60
C PRO A 494 -37.69 -6.09 -20.13
N SER A 495 -37.79 -7.39 -19.82
CA SER A 495 -37.69 -7.94 -18.46
C SER A 495 -36.26 -8.07 -17.93
N GLU A 496 -35.23 -7.84 -18.75
CA GLU A 496 -33.82 -8.01 -18.38
C GLU A 496 -33.14 -6.72 -17.90
N ILE A 497 -33.88 -5.61 -17.86
CA ILE A 497 -33.38 -4.29 -17.47
C ILE A 497 -33.66 -3.97 -16.02
#